data_AF-A0A2W5HIL4-F1
#
_entry.id   AF-A0A2W5HIL4-F1
#
_cell.length_a   1.000
_cell.length_b   1.000
_cell.length_c   1.000
_cell.angle_alpha   90.00
_cell.angle_beta   90.00
_cell.angle_gamma   90.00
#
_symmetry.space_group_name_H-M   'P 1'
#
loop_
_entity.id
_entity.type
_entity.pdbx_description
1 polymer ?
#
loop_
_entity_poly.entity_id
_entity_poly.type
_entity_poly.pdbx_seq_one_letter_code
_entity_poly.pdbx_strand_id
1 'polypeptide(L)'
;MSDISAATSQASSALQTAQLRAAESKMANAAKSASSISDKDMKKIDKTAQDFEAVFVTEMLRPMWNMMKVSEDFGGGKGEEVFRDFTLNEYGKQIASQGGFGIATHVKEQLIRLQAETSHPGAAPEVIATIVKDAMTAN
;
A
#
# COMPACT_ATOMS: atom_id res chain seq x y z
N MET A 1 -32.52 -37.21 39.76
CA MET A 1 -32.63 -36.44 38.48
C MET A 1 -31.79 -35.16 38.57
N SER A 2 -30.53 -35.27 38.99
CA SER A 2 -29.71 -34.10 39.40
C SER A 2 -28.44 -33.92 38.55
N ASP A 3 -28.05 -34.92 37.76
CA ASP A 3 -26.73 -34.95 37.10
C ASP A 3 -26.70 -34.27 35.72
N ILE A 4 -27.88 -33.94 35.15
CA ILE A 4 -27.99 -33.38 33.80
C ILE A 4 -27.68 -31.88 33.78
N SER A 5 -28.03 -31.14 34.84
CA SER A 5 -27.85 -29.68 34.89
C SER A 5 -26.38 -29.24 35.06
N ALA A 6 -25.57 -30.02 35.79
CA ALA A 6 -24.14 -29.76 35.97
C ALA A 6 -23.35 -29.95 34.66
N ALA A 7 -23.73 -30.95 33.85
CA ALA A 7 -23.08 -31.22 32.56
C ALA A 7 -23.35 -30.10 31.53
N THR A 8 -24.53 -29.48 31.54
CA THR A 8 -24.87 -28.36 30.64
C THR A 8 -24.12 -27.07 30.99
N SER A 9 -23.92 -26.77 32.28
CA SER A 9 -23.16 -25.59 32.73
C SER A 9 -21.67 -25.64 32.34
N GLN A 10 -21.07 -26.82 32.41
CA GLN A 10 -19.66 -27.04 32.03
C GLN A 10 -19.45 -26.94 30.51
N ALA A 11 -20.45 -27.33 29.71
CA ALA A 11 -20.41 -27.18 28.26
C ALA A 11 -20.45 -25.70 27.82
N SER A 12 -21.26 -24.86 28.48
CA SER A 12 -21.31 -23.42 28.19
C SER A 12 -20.03 -22.68 28.56
N SER A 13 -19.41 -23.00 29.72
CA SER A 13 -18.15 -22.37 30.13
C SER A 13 -16.96 -22.81 29.27
N ALA A 14 -16.96 -24.05 28.78
CA ALA A 14 -15.98 -24.53 27.81
C ALA A 14 -16.09 -23.80 26.46
N LEU A 15 -17.31 -23.55 25.97
CA LEU A 15 -17.53 -22.74 24.76
C LEU A 15 -17.07 -21.29 24.94
N GLN A 16 -17.37 -20.68 26.09
CA GLN A 16 -16.96 -19.31 26.40
C GLN A 16 -15.42 -19.18 26.44
N THR A 17 -14.74 -20.17 27.02
CA THR A 17 -13.27 -20.22 27.10
C THR A 17 -12.64 -20.45 25.72
N ALA A 18 -13.26 -21.29 24.87
CA ALA A 18 -12.81 -21.50 23.50
C ALA A 18 -12.98 -20.25 22.62
N GLN A 19 -14.06 -19.49 22.82
CA GLN A 19 -14.31 -18.23 22.11
C GLN A 19 -13.30 -17.14 22.50
N LEU A 20 -12.95 -17.01 23.78
CA LEU A 20 -11.93 -16.06 24.24
C LEU A 20 -10.55 -16.37 23.65
N ARG A 21 -10.13 -17.65 23.64
CA ARG A 21 -8.85 -18.07 23.02
C ARG A 21 -8.84 -17.91 21.50
N ALA A 22 -9.98 -18.08 20.84
CA ALA A 22 -10.12 -17.84 19.40
C ALA A 22 -10.06 -16.34 19.06
N ALA A 23 -10.53 -15.46 19.95
CA ALA A 23 -10.37 -14.02 19.80
C ALA A 23 -8.91 -13.58 20.04
N GLU A 24 -8.25 -14.14 21.04
CA GLU A 24 -6.83 -13.90 21.33
C GLU A 24 -5.92 -14.33 20.16
N SER A 25 -6.17 -15.51 19.57
CA SER A 25 -5.37 -15.99 18.43
C SER A 25 -5.61 -15.16 17.17
N LYS A 26 -6.84 -14.69 16.91
CA LYS A 26 -7.12 -13.76 15.81
C LYS A 26 -6.45 -12.40 16.00
N MET A 27 -6.47 -11.83 17.21
CA MET A 27 -5.76 -10.59 17.52
C MET A 27 -4.24 -10.74 17.42
N ALA A 28 -3.69 -11.86 17.89
CA ALA A 28 -2.25 -12.15 17.77
C ALA A 28 -1.82 -12.31 16.31
N ASN A 29 -2.65 -12.92 15.46
CA ASN A 29 -2.35 -13.09 14.05
C ASN A 29 -2.48 -11.76 13.27
N ALA A 30 -3.46 -10.92 13.61
CA ALA A 30 -3.59 -9.57 13.04
C ALA A 30 -2.41 -8.66 13.43
N ALA A 31 -1.93 -8.75 14.67
CA ALA A 31 -0.73 -8.04 15.12
C ALA A 31 0.53 -8.54 14.39
N LYS A 32 0.61 -9.83 14.08
CA LYS A 32 1.73 -10.43 13.34
C LYS A 32 1.73 -10.04 11.85
N SER A 33 0.57 -9.93 11.22
CA SER A 33 0.42 -9.38 9.86
C SER A 33 0.74 -7.88 9.81
N ALA A 34 0.43 -7.10 10.86
CA ALA A 34 0.86 -5.70 10.94
C ALA A 34 2.38 -5.56 11.10
N SER A 35 3.04 -6.54 11.75
CA SER A 35 4.50 -6.63 11.86
C SER A 35 5.21 -7.24 10.65
N SER A 36 4.48 -7.60 9.57
CA SER A 36 5.08 -8.31 8.43
C SER A 36 5.77 -7.39 7.42
N ILE A 37 5.62 -6.06 7.53
CA ILE A 37 6.34 -5.11 6.68
C ILE A 37 7.74 -4.91 7.27
N SER A 38 8.76 -5.39 6.56
CA SER A 38 10.14 -5.20 7.01
C SER A 38 10.53 -3.72 6.95
N ASP A 39 11.48 -3.29 7.78
CA ASP A 39 12.05 -1.93 7.72
C ASP A 39 12.57 -1.57 6.32
N LYS A 40 13.03 -2.59 5.57
CA LYS A 40 13.50 -2.44 4.19
C LYS A 40 12.35 -2.12 3.24
N ASP A 41 11.19 -2.74 3.44
CA ASP A 41 9.99 -2.49 2.64
C ASP A 41 9.38 -1.14 3.00
N MET A 42 9.38 -0.76 4.28
CA MET A 42 8.95 0.57 4.69
C MET A 42 9.78 1.68 4.02
N LYS A 43 11.11 1.55 4.00
CA LYS A 43 11.99 2.50 3.29
C LYS A 43 11.72 2.57 1.78
N LYS A 44 11.38 1.43 1.16
CA LYS A 44 11.01 1.40 -0.26
C LYS A 44 9.66 2.05 -0.52
N ILE A 45 8.68 1.84 0.37
CA ILE A 45 7.37 2.49 0.28
C ILE A 45 7.55 4.00 0.41
N ASP A 46 8.30 4.46 1.40
CA ASP A 46 8.58 5.88 1.63
C ASP A 46 9.21 6.52 0.39
N LYS A 47 10.24 5.88 -0.16
CA LYS A 47 10.90 6.36 -1.37
C LYS A 47 9.96 6.38 -2.57
N THR A 48 9.20 5.31 -2.79
CA THR A 48 8.26 5.22 -3.92
C THR A 48 7.19 6.30 -3.83
N ALA A 49 6.68 6.56 -2.63
CA ALA A 49 5.67 7.58 -2.41
C ALA A 49 6.23 9.00 -2.65
N GLN A 50 7.44 9.28 -2.19
CA GLN A 50 8.14 10.55 -2.48
C GLN A 50 8.45 10.72 -3.96
N ASP A 51 8.90 9.66 -4.65
CA ASP A 51 9.19 9.70 -6.08
C ASP A 51 7.90 9.94 -6.90
N PHE A 52 6.77 9.37 -6.47
CA PHE A 52 5.46 9.64 -7.08
C PHE A 52 5.07 11.12 -6.96
N GLU A 53 5.21 11.70 -5.76
CA GLU A 53 4.92 13.10 -5.54
C GLU A 53 5.87 14.01 -6.36
N ALA A 54 7.15 13.64 -6.50
CA ALA A 54 8.10 14.39 -7.31
C ALA A 54 7.68 14.44 -8.79
N VAL A 55 7.22 13.33 -9.36
CA VAL A 55 6.70 13.29 -10.74
C VAL A 55 5.44 14.15 -10.85
N PHE A 56 4.51 14.03 -9.89
CA PHE A 56 3.31 14.86 -9.87
C PHE A 56 3.63 16.35 -9.86
N VAL A 57 4.53 16.79 -8.97
CA VAL A 57 4.98 18.19 -8.89
C VAL A 57 5.57 18.64 -10.22
N THR A 58 6.43 17.82 -10.82
CA THR A 58 7.07 18.10 -12.11
C THR A 58 6.02 18.34 -13.20
N GLU A 59 5.00 17.49 -13.29
CA GLU A 59 3.91 17.64 -14.27
C GLU A 59 3.06 18.89 -14.02
N MET A 60 2.83 19.27 -12.75
CA MET A 60 2.10 20.49 -12.41
C MET A 60 2.91 21.76 -12.70
N LEU A 61 4.24 21.69 -12.60
CA LEU A 61 5.13 22.81 -12.92
C LEU A 61 5.40 22.95 -14.42
N ARG A 62 5.21 21.89 -15.21
CA ARG A 62 5.47 21.85 -16.66
C ARG A 62 4.76 22.98 -17.42
N PRO A 63 3.45 23.28 -17.22
CA PRO A 63 2.78 24.39 -17.90
C PRO A 63 3.41 25.76 -17.58
N MET A 64 3.83 25.96 -16.33
CA MET A 64 4.45 27.21 -15.89
C MET A 64 5.81 27.42 -16.57
N TRP A 65 6.60 26.35 -16.70
CA TRP A 65 7.87 26.38 -17.41
C TRP A 65 7.70 26.55 -18.93
N ASN A 66 6.64 25.97 -19.51
CA ASN A 66 6.30 26.13 -20.93
C ASN A 66 5.76 27.54 -21.27
N MET A 67 5.24 28.27 -20.28
CA MET A 67 4.85 29.67 -20.43
C MET A 67 6.06 30.62 -20.44
N MET A 68 7.21 30.22 -19.87
CA MET A 68 8.47 30.94 -20.04
C MET A 68 8.96 30.74 -21.47
N LYS A 69 8.48 31.59 -22.39
CA LYS A 69 8.97 31.65 -23.77
C LYS A 69 10.45 31.99 -23.75
N VAL A 70 11.26 31.07 -24.24
CA VAL A 70 12.66 31.35 -24.54
C VAL A 70 12.67 32.26 -25.77
N SER A 71 13.45 33.34 -25.73
CA SER A 71 13.59 34.25 -26.87
C SER A 71 14.07 33.45 -28.09
N GLU A 72 13.40 33.61 -29.23
CA GLU A 72 13.73 32.91 -30.49
C GLU A 72 15.21 33.05 -30.88
N ASP A 73 15.86 34.14 -30.45
CA ASP A 73 17.26 34.45 -30.75
C ASP A 73 18.29 33.82 -29.79
N PHE A 74 17.89 33.38 -28.59
CA PHE A 74 18.82 32.88 -27.55
C PHE A 74 18.42 31.54 -26.92
N GLY A 75 17.36 30.87 -27.38
CA GLY A 75 17.13 29.49 -26.97
C GLY A 75 16.10 28.73 -27.79
N GLY A 76 16.01 27.43 -27.50
CA GLY A 76 15.26 26.45 -28.30
C GLY A 76 16.11 25.33 -28.90
N GLY A 77 17.31 25.07 -28.37
CA GLY A 77 18.13 23.92 -28.78
C GLY A 77 17.73 22.63 -28.05
N LYS A 78 17.88 21.45 -28.69
CA LYS A 78 17.69 20.12 -28.06
C LYS A 78 18.46 19.93 -26.75
N GLY A 79 19.66 20.51 -26.65
CA GLY A 79 20.46 20.45 -25.42
C GLY A 79 19.85 21.24 -24.26
N GLU A 80 19.25 22.39 -24.58
CA GLU A 80 18.55 23.22 -23.59
C GLU A 80 17.25 22.55 -23.13
N GLU A 81 16.51 21.92 -24.05
CA GLU A 81 15.29 21.15 -23.72
C GLU A 81 15.59 20.04 -22.71
N VAL A 82 16.62 19.21 -22.98
CA VAL A 82 17.05 18.15 -22.06
C VAL A 82 17.52 18.72 -20.71
N PHE A 83 18.26 19.83 -20.73
CA PHE A 83 18.72 20.47 -19.50
C PHE A 83 17.54 21.03 -18.67
N ARG A 84 16.56 21.65 -19.33
CA ARG A 84 15.33 22.15 -18.68
C ARG A 84 14.53 21.02 -18.07
N ASP A 85 14.34 19.92 -18.79
CA ASP A 85 13.65 18.74 -18.27
C ASP A 85 14.36 18.16 -17.05
N PHE A 86 15.69 18.02 -17.11
CA PHE A 86 16.48 17.57 -15.97
C PHE A 86 16.31 18.50 -14.76
N THR A 87 16.40 19.81 -14.99
CA THR A 87 16.26 20.83 -13.94
C THR A 87 14.85 20.82 -13.32
N LEU A 88 13.82 20.69 -14.15
CA LEU A 88 12.43 20.61 -13.70
C LEU A 88 12.20 19.37 -12.81
N ASN A 89 12.77 18.23 -13.21
CA ASN A 89 12.71 17.01 -12.41
C ASN A 89 13.40 17.16 -11.04
N GLU A 90 14.56 17.83 -10.99
CA GLU A 90 15.24 18.10 -9.71
C GLU A 90 14.45 19.06 -8.82
N TYR A 91 13.80 20.08 -9.39
CA TYR A 91 12.86 20.92 -8.63
C TYR A 91 11.68 20.10 -8.06
N GLY A 92 11.09 19.22 -8.87
CA GLY A 92 10.02 18.33 -8.42
C GLY A 92 10.45 17.47 -7.23
N LYS A 93 11.64 16.86 -7.30
CA LYS A 93 12.22 16.07 -6.20
C LYS A 93 12.48 16.90 -4.95
N GLN A 94 13.02 18.11 -5.11
CA GLN A 94 13.34 18.99 -3.98
C GLN A 94 12.10 19.53 -3.28
N ILE A 95 11.01 19.74 -4.02
CA ILE A 95 9.72 20.13 -3.44
C ILE A 95 9.10 18.93 -2.70
N ALA A 96 9.09 17.74 -3.34
CA ALA A 96 8.54 16.53 -2.73
C ALA A 96 9.31 16.11 -1.45
N SER A 97 10.65 16.24 -1.43
CA SER A 97 11.47 15.88 -0.26
C SER A 97 11.21 16.76 0.97
N GLN A 98 10.74 17.99 0.76
CA GLN A 98 10.35 18.93 1.83
C GLN A 98 8.89 18.76 2.28
N GLY A 99 8.16 17.79 1.74
CA GLY A 99 6.76 17.51 2.08
C GLY A 99 5.74 18.11 1.11
N GLY A 100 6.19 18.85 0.08
CA GLY A 100 5.42 19.26 -1.10
C GLY A 100 3.94 19.56 -0.86
N PHE A 101 3.09 18.72 -1.46
CA PHE A 101 1.63 18.76 -1.41
C PHE A 101 1.04 17.75 -0.42
N GLY A 102 1.88 16.95 0.26
CA GLY A 102 1.46 15.90 1.20
C GLY A 102 0.94 14.63 0.52
N ILE A 103 1.05 14.51 -0.80
CA ILE A 103 0.51 13.38 -1.58
C ILE A 103 1.26 12.09 -1.25
N ALA A 104 2.57 12.16 -0.99
CA ALA A 104 3.36 11.01 -0.60
C ALA A 104 2.79 10.29 0.64
N THR A 105 2.19 11.01 1.59
CA THR A 105 1.60 10.39 2.79
C THR A 105 0.45 9.47 2.43
N HIS A 106 -0.49 9.94 1.60
CA HIS A 106 -1.63 9.15 1.19
C HIS A 106 -1.23 7.98 0.28
N VAL A 107 -0.26 8.19 -0.62
CA VAL A 107 0.26 7.11 -1.47
C VAL A 107 0.93 6.03 -0.63
N LYS A 108 1.73 6.42 0.37
CA LYS A 108 2.32 5.49 1.33
C LYS A 108 1.27 4.64 2.04
N GLU A 109 0.20 5.24 2.54
CA GLU A 109 -0.89 4.52 3.20
C GLU A 109 -1.53 3.48 2.27
N GLN A 110 -1.76 3.83 1.00
CA GLN A 110 -2.29 2.89 0.01
C GLN A 110 -1.31 1.76 -0.31
N LEU A 111 -0.01 2.07 -0.45
CA LEU A 111 1.02 1.06 -0.71
C LEU A 111 1.16 0.07 0.46
N ILE A 112 1.08 0.56 1.70
CA ILE A 112 1.05 -0.29 2.90
C ILE A 112 -0.16 -1.21 2.87
N ARG A 113 -1.34 -0.69 2.51
CA ARG A 113 -2.58 -1.48 2.43
C ARG A 113 -2.47 -2.59 1.39
N LEU A 114 -2.02 -2.27 0.18
CA LEU A 114 -1.81 -3.23 -0.90
C LEU A 114 -0.76 -4.28 -0.52
N GLN A 115 0.30 -3.88 0.18
CA GLN A 115 1.31 -4.81 0.65
C GLN A 115 0.78 -5.71 1.76
N ALA A 116 -0.07 -5.20 2.65
CA ALA A 116 -0.73 -6.01 3.67
C ALA A 116 -1.70 -7.03 3.05
N GLU A 117 -2.45 -6.66 2.02
CA GLU A 117 -3.34 -7.56 1.28
C GLU A 117 -2.55 -8.67 0.55
N THR A 118 -1.43 -8.33 -0.10
CA THR A 118 -0.58 -9.30 -0.80
C THR A 118 0.29 -10.17 0.14
N SER A 119 0.60 -9.67 1.35
CA SER A 119 1.39 -10.39 2.36
C SER A 119 0.57 -11.33 3.24
N HIS A 120 -0.75 -11.45 3.06
CA HIS A 120 -1.54 -12.50 3.70
C HIS A 120 -1.25 -13.86 3.03
N PRO A 121 -0.63 -14.84 3.73
CA PRO A 121 -0.52 -16.21 3.25
C PRO A 121 -1.90 -16.87 3.36
N GLY A 122 -2.74 -16.68 2.34
CA GLY A 122 -4.08 -17.26 2.30
C GLY A 122 -5.00 -16.81 1.17
N ALA A 123 -4.70 -15.71 0.46
CA ALA A 123 -5.65 -15.16 -0.52
C ALA A 123 -5.51 -15.71 -1.96
N ALA A 124 -4.48 -16.51 -2.28
CA ALA A 124 -4.25 -16.99 -3.64
C ALA A 124 -4.68 -18.43 -3.97
N PRO A 125 -4.64 -19.44 -3.05
CA PRO A 125 -4.94 -20.80 -3.48
C PRO A 125 -6.44 -21.14 -3.49
N GLU A 126 -7.28 -20.51 -2.66
CA GLU A 126 -8.72 -20.84 -2.61
C GLU A 126 -9.52 -20.25 -3.78
N VAL A 127 -9.27 -19.01 -4.19
CA VAL A 127 -10.03 -18.39 -5.30
C VAL A 127 -9.72 -19.11 -6.62
N ILE A 128 -8.44 -19.44 -6.85
CA ILE A 128 -8.04 -20.21 -8.03
C ILE A 128 -8.57 -21.64 -7.95
N ALA A 129 -8.53 -22.28 -6.77
CA ALA A 129 -9.09 -23.62 -6.60
C ALA A 129 -10.62 -23.68 -6.79
N THR A 130 -11.36 -22.67 -6.33
CA THR A 130 -12.81 -22.57 -6.53
C THR A 130 -13.14 -22.33 -7.99
N ILE A 131 -12.44 -21.42 -8.68
CA ILE A 131 -12.62 -21.18 -10.12
C ILE A 131 -12.33 -22.44 -10.94
N VAL A 132 -11.25 -23.17 -10.62
CA VAL A 132 -10.89 -24.41 -11.32
C VAL A 132 -11.87 -25.55 -11.02
N LYS A 133 -12.36 -25.65 -9.77
CA LYS A 133 -13.33 -26.66 -9.37
C LYS A 133 -14.69 -26.45 -10.04
N ASP A 134 -15.18 -25.22 -10.10
CA ASP A 134 -16.43 -24.88 -10.80
C ASP A 134 -16.33 -25.15 -12.31
N ALA A 135 -15.16 -24.93 -12.90
CA ALA A 135 -14.89 -25.28 -14.31
C ALA A 135 -14.80 -26.80 -14.57
N MET A 136 -14.40 -27.60 -13.57
CA MET A 136 -14.26 -29.05 -13.69
C MET A 136 -15.55 -29.84 -13.41
N THR A 137 -16.52 -29.28 -12.70
CA THR A 137 -17.80 -29.95 -12.38
C THR A 137 -18.93 -29.65 -13.37
N ALA A 138 -18.68 -28.82 -14.39
CA ALA A 138 -19.68 -28.38 -15.35
C ALA A 138 -19.74 -29.20 -16.67
N ASN A 139 -19.24 -30.44 -16.68
CA ASN A 139 -19.32 -31.32 -17.87
C ASN A 139 -19.82 -32.72 -17.54
#